data_AF-A0A534PKD9-F1
#
_entry.id   AF-A0A534PKD9-F1
#
_cell.length_a   1.000
_cell.length_b   1.000
_cell.length_c   1.000
_cell.angle_alpha   90.00
_cell.angle_beta   90.00
_cell.angle_gamma   90.00
#
_symmetry.space_group_name_H-M   'P 1'
#
loop_
_entity.id
_entity.type
_entity.pdbx_description
1 polymer ?
#
loop_
_entity_poly.entity_id
_entity_poly.type
_entity_poly.pdbx_seq_one_letter_code
_entity_poly.pdbx_strand_id
1 'polypeptide(L)'
;MHDSTGFSPATRKRVLAAAADMGWVPSGPARGLAFRKTGIVGLLFPDMAAFSESEEESPLYIDQVIRGAERAAAAAGVAVLIAATRGAGRKLARSVVGQVDGLVVLARSLPVTDIETFSRSVPIVVLADRSNGSRLDYVGADNRGGMRELTAHLLTAHRFRRLAFVGGPARSPDSQERFAGFRVAMREAGLPVPAQPAA
;
A
#
# COMPACT_ATOMS: atom_id res chain seq x y z
N MET A 1 1.18 0.33 30.25
CA MET A 1 0.61 0.67 31.56
C MET A 1 0.38 2.17 31.57
N HIS A 2 -0.81 2.64 31.96
CA HIS A 2 -1.20 4.06 31.87
C HIS A 2 -0.35 4.93 32.83
N ASP A 3 0.13 6.09 32.38
CA ASP A 3 0.75 7.11 33.26
C ASP A 3 -0.34 7.90 33.97
N SER A 4 -1.11 7.20 34.81
CA SER A 4 -2.15 7.82 35.64
C SER A 4 -1.48 8.48 36.82
N THR A 5 -1.87 9.73 37.06
CA THR A 5 -1.40 10.60 38.15
C THR A 5 -1.85 10.15 39.55
N GLY A 6 -2.35 8.92 39.71
CA GLY A 6 -2.97 8.40 40.93
C GLY A 6 -2.07 7.57 41.85
N PHE A 7 -0.77 7.41 41.56
CA PHE A 7 0.13 6.59 42.37
C PHE A 7 1.55 7.12 42.40
N SER A 8 2.28 6.81 43.48
CA SER A 8 3.66 7.26 43.67
C SER A 8 4.63 6.59 42.67
N PRO A 9 5.74 7.26 42.30
CA PRO A 9 6.78 6.68 41.44
C PRO A 9 7.31 5.34 41.95
N ALA A 10 7.42 5.19 43.27
CA ALA A 10 7.87 3.95 43.92
C ALA A 10 6.90 2.78 43.70
N THR A 11 5.58 3.03 43.78
CA THR A 11 4.57 2.01 43.50
C THR A 11 4.57 1.63 42.02
N ARG A 12 4.69 2.61 41.11
CA ARG A 12 4.83 2.34 39.67
C ARG A 12 6.02 1.43 39.36
N LYS A 13 7.19 1.72 39.95
CA LYS A 13 8.41 0.92 39.79
C LYS A 13 8.20 -0.54 40.24
N ARG A 14 7.56 -0.74 41.40
CA ARG A 14 7.28 -2.09 41.93
C ARG A 14 6.34 -2.89 41.03
N VAL A 15 5.26 -2.27 40.54
CA VAL A 15 4.31 -2.96 39.66
C VAL A 15 4.94 -3.32 38.31
N LEU A 16 5.73 -2.42 37.72
CA LEU A 16 6.42 -2.70 36.46
C LEU A 16 7.47 -3.81 36.60
N ALA A 17 8.19 -3.86 37.73
CA ALA A 17 9.13 -4.95 38.02
C ALA A 17 8.40 -6.29 38.12
N ALA A 18 7.32 -6.37 38.92
CA ALA A 18 6.54 -7.60 39.05
C ALA A 18 5.91 -8.04 37.71
N ALA A 19 5.43 -7.09 36.90
CA ALA A 19 4.91 -7.38 35.57
C ALA A 19 5.99 -7.95 34.65
N ALA A 20 7.21 -7.43 34.70
CA ALA A 20 8.35 -7.94 33.94
C ALA A 20 8.75 -9.35 34.40
N ASP A 21 8.82 -9.59 35.71
CA ASP A 21 9.16 -10.90 36.30
C ASP A 21 8.16 -12.00 35.88
N MET A 22 6.89 -11.63 35.73
CA MET A 22 5.82 -12.54 35.28
C MET A 22 5.74 -12.67 33.75
N GLY A 23 6.56 -11.94 32.99
CA GLY A 23 6.45 -11.88 31.52
C GLY A 23 5.11 -11.32 31.03
N TRP A 24 4.46 -10.46 31.83
CA TRP A 24 3.14 -9.92 31.51
C TRP A 24 3.21 -8.97 30.31
N VAL A 25 2.39 -9.23 29.30
CA VAL A 25 2.26 -8.37 28.10
C VAL A 25 0.89 -7.68 28.11
N PRO A 26 0.82 -6.34 27.93
CA PRO A 26 -0.45 -5.63 27.87
C PRO A 26 -1.32 -6.08 26.69
N SER A 27 -2.55 -6.51 26.98
CA SER A 27 -3.55 -6.85 25.97
C SER A 27 -3.81 -5.67 25.00
N GLY A 28 -3.72 -5.95 23.70
CA GLY A 28 -4.02 -4.98 22.63
C GLY A 28 -5.45 -4.45 22.69
N PRO A 29 -6.50 -5.31 22.73
CA PRO A 29 -7.89 -4.89 22.87
C PRO A 29 -8.17 -4.02 24.11
N ALA A 30 -7.54 -4.33 25.25
CA ALA A 30 -7.69 -3.53 26.47
C ALA A 30 -7.07 -2.14 26.34
N ARG A 31 -5.94 -2.01 25.64
CA ARG A 31 -5.36 -0.71 25.26
C ARG A 31 -6.25 0.05 24.28
N GLY A 32 -6.76 -0.64 23.26
CA GLY A 32 -7.68 -0.06 22.28
C GLY A 32 -8.90 0.61 22.93
N LEU A 33 -9.50 -0.06 23.91
CA LEU A 33 -10.64 0.47 24.65
C LEU A 33 -10.27 1.67 25.53
N ALA A 34 -9.12 1.63 26.20
CA ALA A 34 -8.68 2.70 27.08
C ALA A 34 -8.20 3.96 26.32
N PHE A 35 -7.54 3.79 25.18
CA PHE A 35 -6.87 4.87 24.45
C PHE A 35 -7.56 5.27 23.14
N ARG A 36 -8.67 4.61 22.77
CA ARG A 36 -9.33 4.72 21.46
C ARG A 36 -8.37 4.55 20.27
N LYS A 37 -7.26 3.84 20.48
CA LYS A 37 -6.21 3.55 19.49
C LYS A 37 -5.69 2.15 19.68
N THR A 38 -5.65 1.39 18.59
CA THR A 38 -5.14 0.03 18.50
C THR A 38 -3.62 -0.02 18.46
N GLY A 39 -2.97 1.04 17.97
CA GLY A 39 -1.53 1.06 17.69
C GLY A 39 -1.16 0.21 16.48
N ILE A 40 -2.10 0.01 15.54
CA ILE A 40 -1.94 -0.84 14.37
C ILE A 40 -2.32 -0.04 13.12
N VAL A 41 -1.50 -0.10 12.07
CA VAL A 41 -1.84 0.35 10.72
C VAL A 41 -2.11 -0.86 9.85
N GLY A 42 -3.22 -0.85 9.13
CA GLY A 42 -3.56 -1.89 8.18
C GLY A 42 -2.86 -1.69 6.84
N LEU A 43 -2.44 -2.78 6.21
CA LEU A 43 -1.95 -2.81 4.83
C LEU A 43 -2.74 -3.86 4.05
N LEU A 44 -3.60 -3.38 3.15
CA LEU A 44 -4.52 -4.21 2.39
C LEU A 44 -4.03 -4.41 0.96
N PHE A 45 -3.89 -5.68 0.56
CA PHE A 45 -3.45 -6.11 -0.75
C PHE A 45 -4.59 -6.73 -1.57
N PRO A 46 -4.50 -6.68 -2.91
CA PRO A 46 -5.34 -7.52 -3.76
C PRO A 46 -5.05 -9.00 -3.50
N ASP A 47 -5.83 -9.88 -4.13
CA ASP A 47 -5.51 -11.30 -4.09
C ASP A 47 -4.11 -11.55 -4.65
N MET A 48 -3.20 -11.90 -3.75
CA MET A 48 -1.79 -12.15 -4.02
C MET A 48 -1.59 -13.42 -4.85
N ALA A 49 -2.51 -14.39 -4.78
CA ALA A 49 -2.44 -15.63 -5.55
C ALA A 49 -2.78 -15.41 -7.03
N ALA A 50 -3.50 -14.34 -7.36
CA ALA A 50 -3.82 -14.00 -8.75
C ALA A 50 -2.64 -13.38 -9.51
N PHE A 51 -1.52 -13.09 -8.83
CA PHE A 51 -0.29 -12.57 -9.45
C PHE A 51 0.70 -13.66 -9.85
N SER A 52 0.40 -14.93 -9.58
CA SER A 52 1.28 -16.04 -9.96
C SER A 52 0.52 -17.36 -10.04
N GLU A 53 0.33 -17.89 -11.26
CA GLU A 53 0.10 -19.34 -11.44
C GLU A 53 1.40 -20.15 -11.27
N SER A 54 2.56 -19.48 -11.33
CA SER A 54 3.88 -20.05 -11.06
C SER A 54 4.42 -19.57 -9.71
N GLU A 55 4.61 -20.48 -8.75
CA GLU A 55 5.15 -20.20 -7.40
C GLU A 55 6.56 -19.55 -7.37
N GLU A 56 7.16 -19.26 -8.53
CA GLU A 56 8.54 -18.80 -8.70
C GLU A 56 8.69 -17.27 -8.85
N GLU A 57 7.62 -16.54 -9.21
CA GLU A 57 7.69 -15.08 -9.28
C GLU A 57 7.34 -14.44 -7.93
N SER A 58 8.35 -14.33 -7.06
CA SER A 58 8.24 -13.50 -5.87
C SER A 58 7.82 -12.07 -6.27
N PRO A 59 6.70 -11.54 -5.75
CA PRO A 59 6.28 -10.17 -6.06
C PRO A 59 7.20 -9.18 -5.33
N LEU A 60 8.41 -8.98 -5.86
CA LEU A 60 9.46 -8.11 -5.32
C LEU A 60 8.91 -6.73 -4.94
N TYR A 61 7.99 -6.22 -5.75
CA TYR A 61 7.30 -4.97 -5.48
C TYR A 61 6.54 -4.97 -4.14
N ILE A 62 5.80 -6.04 -3.83
CA ILE A 62 4.96 -6.11 -2.64
C ILE A 62 5.81 -6.32 -1.39
N ASP A 63 6.90 -7.09 -1.49
CA ASP A 63 7.91 -7.17 -0.42
C ASP A 63 8.49 -5.79 -0.10
N GLN A 64 8.83 -4.97 -1.10
CA GLN A 64 9.31 -3.60 -0.87
C GLN A 64 8.26 -2.70 -0.23
N VAL A 65 6.98 -2.83 -0.61
CA VAL A 65 5.88 -2.09 0.03
C VAL A 65 5.73 -2.49 1.50
N ILE A 66 5.77 -3.79 1.81
CA ILE A 66 5.70 -4.31 3.18
C ILE A 66 6.88 -3.80 4.01
N ARG A 67 8.11 -3.89 3.49
CA ARG A 67 9.31 -3.37 4.17
C ARG A 67 9.24 -1.87 4.41
N GLY A 68 8.75 -1.11 3.44
CA GLY A 68 8.56 0.34 3.59
C GLY A 68 7.54 0.66 4.70
N ALA A 69 6.41 -0.04 4.71
CA ALA A 69 5.37 0.12 5.72
C ALA A 69 5.87 -0.28 7.12
N GLU A 70 6.59 -1.40 7.24
CA GLU A 70 7.18 -1.88 8.48
C GLU A 70 8.16 -0.86 9.06
N ARG A 71 9.11 -0.36 8.25
CA ARG A 71 10.08 0.65 8.70
C ARG A 71 9.40 1.93 9.20
N ALA A 72 8.38 2.39 8.48
CA ALA A 72 7.62 3.58 8.85
C ALA A 72 6.81 3.35 10.16
N ALA A 73 6.19 2.18 10.29
CA ALA A 73 5.43 1.80 11.48
C ALA A 73 6.33 1.66 12.72
N ALA A 74 7.50 1.03 12.56
CA ALA A 74 8.48 0.89 13.63
C ALA A 74 8.98 2.26 14.13
N ALA A 75 9.29 3.18 13.21
CA ALA A 75 9.67 4.55 13.57
C ALA A 75 8.54 5.31 14.31
N ALA A 76 7.28 4.98 14.02
CA ALA A 76 6.11 5.55 14.69
C ALA A 76 5.66 4.79 15.95
N GLY A 77 6.33 3.68 16.31
CA GLY A 77 5.97 2.86 17.46
C GLY A 77 4.64 2.11 17.32
N VAL A 78 4.20 1.82 16.09
CA VAL A 78 2.97 1.07 15.78
C VAL A 78 3.28 -0.23 15.04
N ALA A 79 2.34 -1.17 15.04
CA ALA A 79 2.45 -2.42 14.31
C ALA A 79 1.78 -2.35 12.93
N VAL A 80 2.14 -3.25 12.02
CA VAL A 80 1.47 -3.42 10.72
C VAL A 80 0.63 -4.68 10.73
N LEU A 81 -0.65 -4.58 10.33
CA LEU A 81 -1.52 -5.71 10.06
C LEU A 81 -1.68 -5.87 8.55
N ILE A 82 -1.26 -7.02 8.02
CA ILE A 82 -1.32 -7.31 6.59
C ILE A 82 -2.54 -8.18 6.28
N ALA A 83 -3.30 -7.81 5.25
CA ALA A 83 -4.45 -8.58 4.79
C ALA A 83 -4.52 -8.61 3.25
N ALA A 84 -4.93 -9.74 2.67
CA ALA A 84 -5.11 -9.90 1.22
C ALA A 84 -6.55 -10.30 0.90
N THR A 85 -7.20 -9.62 -0.04
CA THR A 85 -8.66 -9.67 -0.20
C THR A 85 -9.24 -10.97 -0.77
N ARG A 86 -8.45 -11.82 -1.45
CA ARG A 86 -8.78 -13.21 -1.87
C ARG A 86 -10.26 -13.48 -2.23
N GLY A 87 -10.87 -12.66 -3.09
CA GLY A 87 -12.28 -12.80 -3.49
C GLY A 87 -13.35 -12.44 -2.44
N ALA A 88 -12.98 -12.19 -1.18
CA ALA A 88 -13.87 -11.78 -0.08
C ALA A 88 -13.64 -10.32 0.38
N GLY A 89 -13.17 -9.47 -0.54
CA GLY A 89 -12.47 -8.23 -0.21
C GLY A 89 -13.20 -7.29 0.73
N ARG A 90 -14.49 -7.03 0.50
CA ARG A 90 -15.26 -6.07 1.32
C ARG A 90 -15.47 -6.54 2.77
N LYS A 91 -15.75 -7.83 2.98
CA LYS A 91 -15.97 -8.39 4.32
C LYS A 91 -14.67 -8.39 5.13
N LEU A 92 -13.58 -8.81 4.50
CA LEU A 92 -12.25 -8.77 5.13
C LEU A 92 -11.85 -7.34 5.45
N ALA A 93 -11.98 -6.42 4.49
CA ALA A 93 -11.66 -5.01 4.69
C ALA A 93 -12.45 -4.39 5.85
N ARG A 94 -13.76 -4.67 5.95
CA ARG A 94 -14.58 -4.23 7.09
C ARG A 94 -14.06 -4.77 8.43
N SER A 95 -13.63 -6.03 8.48
CA SER A 95 -13.01 -6.61 9.68
C SER A 95 -11.70 -5.92 10.05
N VAL A 96 -10.85 -5.63 9.05
CA VAL A 96 -9.57 -4.94 9.24
C VAL A 96 -9.78 -3.50 9.73
N VAL A 97 -10.71 -2.76 9.14
CA VAL A 97 -11.04 -1.38 9.55
C VAL A 97 -11.40 -1.28 11.03
N GLY A 98 -12.04 -2.31 11.62
CA GLY A 98 -12.36 -2.34 13.04
C GLY A 98 -11.18 -2.62 13.98
N GLN A 99 -9.99 -2.92 13.45
CA GLN A 99 -8.80 -3.36 14.20
C GLN A 99 -7.59 -2.44 14.04
N VAL A 100 -7.71 -1.38 13.23
CA VAL A 100 -6.59 -0.51 12.85
C VAL A 100 -6.93 0.96 13.06
N ASP A 101 -5.90 1.78 13.28
CA ASP A 101 -6.02 3.24 13.45
C ASP A 101 -5.96 3.98 12.10
N GLY A 102 -5.59 3.29 11.03
CA GLY A 102 -5.49 3.79 9.66
C GLY A 102 -5.24 2.63 8.70
N LEU A 103 -5.54 2.83 7.43
CA LEU A 103 -5.45 1.78 6.42
C LEU A 103 -4.71 2.28 5.17
N VAL A 104 -3.72 1.52 4.71
CA VAL A 104 -3.12 1.67 3.39
C VAL A 104 -3.73 0.63 2.47
N VAL A 105 -4.26 1.05 1.33
CA VAL A 105 -4.93 0.16 0.37
C VAL A 105 -4.16 0.17 -0.94
N LEU A 106 -3.61 -0.98 -1.34
CA LEU A 106 -2.96 -1.09 -2.64
C LEU A 106 -4.01 -1.07 -3.77
N ALA A 107 -3.64 -0.51 -4.91
CA ALA A 107 -4.41 -0.53 -6.15
C ALA A 107 -5.06 -1.90 -6.41
N ARG A 108 -6.33 -1.88 -6.83
CA ARG A 108 -7.13 -3.07 -7.16
C ARG A 108 -7.46 -4.00 -5.97
N SER A 109 -7.13 -3.62 -4.73
CA SER A 109 -7.54 -4.40 -3.56
C SER A 109 -9.05 -4.34 -3.30
N LEU A 110 -9.66 -3.17 -3.54
CA LEU A 110 -11.07 -2.88 -3.33
C LEU A 110 -11.59 -1.90 -4.40
N PRO A 111 -12.89 -1.91 -4.71
CA PRO A 111 -13.53 -0.83 -5.45
C PRO A 111 -13.37 0.51 -4.72
N VAL A 112 -13.19 1.61 -5.47
CA VAL A 112 -13.05 2.97 -4.90
C VAL A 112 -14.21 3.35 -3.98
N THR A 113 -15.44 2.95 -4.33
CA THR A 113 -16.65 3.22 -3.55
C THR A 113 -16.63 2.56 -2.17
N ASP A 114 -16.04 1.38 -2.06
CA ASP A 114 -15.84 0.72 -0.76
C ASP A 114 -14.76 1.44 0.06
N ILE A 115 -13.67 1.87 -0.60
CA ILE A 115 -12.61 2.62 0.06
C ILE A 115 -13.15 3.95 0.61
N GLU A 116 -13.92 4.70 -0.17
CA GLU A 116 -14.58 5.94 0.27
C GLU A 116 -15.62 5.71 1.38
N THR A 117 -16.22 4.52 1.44
CA THR A 117 -17.11 4.17 2.55
C THR A 117 -16.31 3.96 3.83
N PHE A 118 -15.20 3.23 3.76
CA PHE A 118 -14.34 2.93 4.91
C PHE A 118 -13.53 4.14 5.38
N SER A 119 -13.22 5.09 4.50
CA SER A 119 -12.49 6.32 4.87
C SER A 119 -13.25 7.23 5.84
N ARG A 120 -14.55 6.99 6.01
CA ARG A 120 -15.39 7.65 7.02
C ARG A 120 -15.15 7.12 8.44
N SER A 121 -14.51 5.97 8.58
CA SER A 121 -14.25 5.30 9.87
C SER A 121 -12.79 5.41 10.31
N VAL A 122 -11.85 5.27 9.36
CA VAL A 122 -10.41 5.38 9.61
C VAL A 122 -9.76 6.17 8.48
N PRO A 123 -8.66 6.91 8.70
CA PRO A 123 -7.88 7.52 7.64
C PRO A 123 -7.40 6.45 6.64
N ILE A 124 -7.52 6.74 5.34
CA ILE A 124 -7.09 5.82 4.29
C ILE A 124 -6.18 6.52 3.29
N VAL A 125 -5.06 5.86 2.98
CA VAL A 125 -4.18 6.24 1.86
C VAL A 125 -4.19 5.12 0.82
N VAL A 126 -4.40 5.48 -0.45
CA VAL A 126 -4.33 4.55 -1.56
C VAL A 126 -2.91 4.51 -2.13
N LEU A 127 -2.42 3.33 -2.50
CA LEU A 127 -1.10 3.14 -3.09
C LEU A 127 -1.21 2.62 -4.53
N ALA A 128 -0.45 3.20 -5.46
CA ALA A 128 -0.42 2.85 -6.90
C ALA A 128 -1.74 2.90 -7.71
N ASP A 129 -2.79 3.57 -7.22
CA ASP A 129 -3.97 3.97 -7.99
C ASP A 129 -4.40 5.41 -7.70
N ARG A 130 -4.25 6.29 -8.69
CA ARG A 130 -4.95 7.59 -8.70
C ARG A 130 -6.38 7.32 -9.17
N SER A 131 -7.26 6.97 -8.24
CA SER A 131 -8.68 6.87 -8.55
C SER A 131 -9.21 8.25 -8.96
N ASN A 132 -9.30 8.51 -10.26
CA ASN A 132 -9.72 9.81 -10.80
C ASN A 132 -11.08 10.21 -10.22
N GLY A 133 -11.12 11.35 -9.54
CA GLY A 133 -12.34 11.92 -8.95
C GLY A 133 -12.61 11.57 -7.49
N SER A 134 -11.84 10.67 -6.86
CA SER A 134 -11.94 10.44 -5.41
C SER A 134 -11.19 11.54 -4.64
N ARG A 135 -11.62 11.78 -3.39
CA ARG A 135 -10.96 12.69 -2.45
C ARG A 135 -9.96 11.98 -1.53
N LEU A 136 -9.60 10.75 -1.85
CA LEU A 136 -8.71 9.94 -1.02
C LEU A 136 -7.27 10.40 -1.18
N ASP A 137 -6.53 10.38 -0.08
CA ASP A 137 -5.08 10.57 -0.12
C ASP A 137 -4.43 9.41 -0.88
N TYR A 138 -3.38 9.74 -1.64
CA TYR A 138 -2.76 8.81 -2.56
C TYR A 138 -1.24 8.94 -2.58
N VAL A 139 -0.55 7.80 -2.71
CA VAL A 139 0.89 7.72 -2.97
C VAL A 139 1.16 6.83 -4.18
N GLY A 140 1.95 7.33 -5.12
CA GLY A 140 2.55 6.49 -6.15
C GLY A 140 3.51 7.24 -7.06
N ALA A 141 3.97 6.57 -8.11
CA ALA A 141 4.99 7.08 -9.01
C ALA A 141 4.40 7.88 -10.18
N ASP A 142 5.19 8.79 -10.75
CA ASP A 142 4.90 9.38 -12.05
C ASP A 142 5.22 8.36 -13.16
N ASN A 143 4.32 7.39 -13.31
CA ASN A 143 4.43 6.33 -14.30
C ASN A 143 4.47 6.86 -15.73
N ARG A 144 3.72 7.92 -16.02
CA ARG A 144 3.64 8.50 -17.37
C ARG A 144 4.89 9.30 -17.69
N GLY A 145 5.30 10.21 -16.81
CA GLY A 145 6.50 11.02 -16.97
C GLY A 145 7.75 10.14 -17.03
N GLY A 146 7.90 9.22 -16.07
CA GLY A 146 9.05 8.31 -16.03
C GLY A 146 9.15 7.43 -17.28
N MET A 147 8.03 6.90 -17.79
CA MET A 147 8.06 6.09 -19.02
C MET A 147 8.34 6.93 -20.28
N ARG A 148 7.84 8.18 -20.33
CA ARG A 148 8.17 9.11 -21.41
C ARG A 148 9.67 9.39 -21.42
N GLU A 149 10.27 9.70 -20.27
CA GLU A 149 11.70 9.98 -20.13
C GLU A 149 12.55 8.77 -20.51
N LEU A 150 12.21 7.58 -20.01
CA LEU A 150 12.90 6.33 -20.38
C LEU A 150 12.85 6.08 -21.89
N THR A 151 11.66 6.21 -22.49
CA THR A 151 11.49 5.99 -23.94
C THR A 151 12.28 7.03 -24.74
N ALA A 152 12.23 8.31 -24.36
CA ALA A 152 13.00 9.37 -24.99
C ALA A 152 14.51 9.10 -24.90
N HIS A 153 15.00 8.60 -23.76
CA HIS A 153 16.40 8.23 -23.60
C HIS A 153 16.83 7.11 -24.56
N LEU A 154 16.00 6.06 -24.70
CA LEU A 154 16.25 4.97 -25.66
C LEU A 154 16.28 5.47 -27.12
N LEU A 155 15.42 6.41 -27.46
CA LEU A 155 15.33 6.96 -28.82
C LEU A 155 16.48 7.94 -29.13
N THR A 156 16.92 8.73 -28.16
CA THR A 156 17.88 9.83 -28.38
C THR A 156 19.31 9.42 -28.07
N ALA A 157 19.57 8.92 -26.86
CA ALA A 157 20.89 8.53 -26.40
C ALA A 157 21.33 7.20 -27.03
N HIS A 158 20.45 6.19 -27.03
CA HIS A 158 20.74 4.88 -27.59
C HIS A 158 20.36 4.72 -29.06
N ARG A 159 19.68 5.71 -29.64
CA ARG A 159 19.30 5.76 -31.07
C ARG A 159 18.46 4.57 -31.54
N PHE A 160 17.73 3.91 -30.65
CA PHE A 160 16.77 2.90 -31.06
C PHE A 160 15.64 3.52 -31.88
N ARG A 161 15.10 2.74 -32.82
CA ARG A 161 14.03 3.17 -33.74
C ARG A 161 12.86 2.20 -33.80
N ARG A 162 13.05 0.98 -33.29
CA ARG A 162 12.02 -0.06 -33.17
C ARG A 162 11.94 -0.44 -31.70
N LEU A 163 10.88 0.02 -31.04
CA LEU A 163 10.60 -0.26 -29.65
C LEU A 163 9.25 -0.98 -29.57
N ALA A 164 9.17 -1.98 -28.72
CA ALA A 164 7.92 -2.61 -28.32
C ALA A 164 7.69 -2.32 -26.84
N PHE A 165 6.43 -2.10 -26.46
CA PHE A 165 6.04 -1.97 -25.07
C PHE A 165 5.35 -3.26 -24.65
N VAL A 166 5.96 -4.00 -23.73
CA VAL A 166 5.34 -5.18 -23.10
C VAL A 166 4.61 -4.70 -21.86
N GLY A 167 3.29 -4.83 -21.87
CA GLY A 167 2.42 -4.32 -20.81
C GLY A 167 2.17 -5.34 -19.71
N GLY A 168 1.89 -4.84 -18.49
CA GLY A 168 1.26 -5.65 -17.45
C GLY A 168 -0.25 -5.79 -17.68
N PRO A 169 -1.00 -6.36 -16.71
CA PRO A 169 -2.44 -6.59 -16.81
C PRO A 169 -3.20 -5.35 -17.31
N ALA A 170 -4.11 -5.54 -18.27
CA ALA A 170 -4.80 -4.43 -18.96
C ALA A 170 -5.55 -3.47 -18.01
N ARG A 171 -5.98 -3.96 -16.84
CA ARG A 171 -6.69 -3.19 -15.81
C ARG A 171 -5.76 -2.53 -14.77
N SER A 172 -4.44 -2.59 -14.94
CA SER A 172 -3.49 -1.91 -14.06
C SER A 172 -3.41 -0.42 -14.42
N PRO A 173 -3.74 0.51 -13.49
CA PRO A 173 -3.60 1.95 -13.74
C PRO A 173 -2.16 2.33 -14.10
N ASP A 174 -1.18 1.78 -13.38
CA ASP A 174 0.24 1.98 -13.65
C ASP A 174 0.67 1.53 -15.06
N SER A 175 0.19 0.35 -15.51
CA SER A 175 0.49 -0.15 -16.85
C SER A 175 -0.08 0.78 -17.94
N GLN A 176 -1.30 1.28 -17.73
CA GLN A 176 -1.95 2.24 -18.63
C GLN A 176 -1.20 3.57 -18.69
N GLU A 177 -0.79 4.11 -17.55
CA GLU A 177 -0.03 5.37 -17.47
C GLU A 177 1.37 5.23 -18.10
N ARG A 178 2.06 4.12 -17.87
CA ARG A 178 3.34 3.83 -18.53
C ARG A 178 3.16 3.74 -20.05
N PHE A 179 2.16 2.99 -20.52
CA PHE A 179 1.90 2.90 -21.96
C PHE A 179 1.56 4.27 -22.58
N ALA A 180 0.80 5.12 -21.86
CA ALA A 180 0.54 6.49 -22.29
C ALA A 180 1.84 7.31 -22.43
N GLY A 181 2.76 7.21 -21.46
CA GLY A 181 4.08 7.86 -21.50
C GLY A 181 4.93 7.40 -22.68
N PHE A 182 4.98 6.09 -22.92
CA PHE A 182 5.63 5.50 -24.09
C PHE A 182 5.08 6.06 -25.41
N ARG A 183 3.75 6.09 -25.56
CA ARG A 183 3.08 6.63 -26.76
C ARG A 183 3.36 8.12 -26.97
N VAL A 184 3.50 8.90 -25.90
CA VAL A 184 3.89 10.31 -25.98
C VAL A 184 5.30 10.44 -26.57
N ALA A 185 6.29 9.75 -26.02
CA ALA A 185 7.67 9.82 -26.51
C ALA A 185 7.81 9.33 -27.97
N MET A 186 7.11 8.25 -28.35
CA MET A 186 7.10 7.78 -29.75
C MET A 186 6.54 8.83 -30.71
N ARG A 187 5.47 9.53 -30.30
CA ARG A 187 4.86 10.61 -31.09
C ARG A 187 5.80 11.81 -31.20
N GLU A 188 6.43 12.22 -30.11
CA GLU A 188 7.39 13.33 -30.06
C GLU A 188 8.61 13.07 -30.97
N ALA A 189 9.01 11.80 -31.12
CA ALA A 189 10.10 11.39 -32.02
C ALA A 189 9.66 11.16 -33.49
N GLY A 190 8.38 11.38 -33.82
CA GLY A 190 7.85 11.15 -35.17
C GLY A 190 7.83 9.67 -35.59
N LEU A 191 7.80 8.73 -34.64
CA LEU A 191 7.77 7.30 -34.90
C LEU A 191 6.34 6.72 -34.86
N PRO A 192 6.10 5.55 -35.48
CA PRO A 192 4.82 4.86 -35.40
C PRO A 192 4.40 4.60 -33.94
N VAL A 193 3.17 4.98 -33.59
CA VAL A 193 2.63 4.83 -32.23
C VAL A 193 1.70 3.62 -32.20
N PRO A 194 2.02 2.54 -31.44
CA PRO A 194 1.14 1.39 -31.36
C PRO A 194 -0.17 1.72 -30.63
N ALA A 195 -1.25 1.06 -31.05
CA ALA A 195 -2.58 1.21 -30.45
C ALA A 195 -2.70 0.49 -29.10
N GLN A 196 -1.94 -0.59 -28.92
CA GLN A 196 -1.96 -1.45 -27.73
C GLN A 196 -0.55 -1.98 -27.42
N PRO A 197 -0.28 -2.44 -26.18
CA PRO A 197 0.94 -3.17 -25.84
C PRO A 197 1.16 -4.41 -26.73
N ALA A 198 2.41 -4.83 -26.86
CA ALA A 198 2.75 -6.11 -27.47
C ALA A 198 2.21 -7.27 -26.62
N ALA A 199 1.82 -8.36 -27.29
CA ALA A 199 1.39 -9.62 -26.67
C ALA A 199 2.59 -10.42 -26.15
#